data_AF-A0A929WBY8-F1
#
_entry.id   AF-A0A929WBY8-F1
#
_cell.length_a   1.000
_cell.length_b   1.000
_cell.length_c   1.000
_cell.angle_alpha   90.00
_cell.angle_beta   90.00
_cell.angle_gamma   90.00
#
_symmetry.space_group_name_H-M   'P 1'
#
loop_
_entity.id
_entity.type
_entity.pdbx_description
1 polymer ?
#
loop_
_entity_poly.entity_id
_entity_poly.type
_entity_poly.pdbx_seq_one_letter_code
_entity_poly.pdbx_strand_id
1 'polypeptide(L)'
;RAYDTLRKEGIDALIVIGGNGSLTGAMLLAEEYDFPCIGLPGTIDNDLYGTDNTIGYDTTLNTIMDCVDKIRDTANSHERIFFIEVMGRDAGFLAQNSAIAAGAEAAIIPEDSTGSDQLIEFMERGIRKSKKSCMVIVSESPKCGALYYADRVNKEYPQFDVRVSILGHLQRGGRPSARDRVLASRVGVGAITALVQGQRNVMVGIRNHEIVYVPFIEAVQKRKGMNPQLIQVLNELSI
;
A
#
# COMPACT_ATOMS: atom_id res chain seq x y z
N ARG A 1 29.37 -5.02 14.13
CA ARG A 1 29.79 -4.51 12.79
C ARG A 1 29.15 -3.18 12.41
N ALA A 2 27.81 -3.07 12.36
CA ALA A 2 27.15 -1.81 11.99
C ALA A 2 27.47 -0.68 13.00
N TYR A 3 27.28 -0.95 14.30
CA TYR A 3 27.64 -0.03 15.37
C TYR A 3 29.12 0.37 15.36
N ASP A 4 30.04 -0.59 15.19
CA ASP A 4 31.48 -0.31 15.12
C ASP A 4 31.83 0.65 13.98
N THR A 5 31.10 0.56 12.85
CA THR A 5 31.27 1.46 11.72
C THR A 5 30.80 2.87 12.07
N LEU A 6 29.62 3.00 12.70
CA LEU A 6 29.11 4.30 13.16
C LEU A 6 30.09 4.98 14.13
N ARG A 7 30.65 4.21 15.07
CA ARG A 7 31.67 4.68 16.02
C ARG A 7 32.95 5.12 15.33
N LYS A 8 33.44 4.32 14.38
CA LYS A 8 34.67 4.61 13.63
C LYS A 8 34.54 5.92 12.83
N GLU A 9 33.38 6.15 12.22
CA GLU A 9 33.12 7.33 11.39
C GLU A 9 32.64 8.55 12.20
N GLY A 10 32.55 8.45 13.54
CA GLY A 10 32.14 9.58 14.40
C GLY A 10 30.69 10.00 14.18
N ILE A 11 29.80 9.07 13.84
CA ILE A 11 28.36 9.35 13.65
C ILE A 11 27.66 9.29 15.00
N ASP A 12 26.97 10.37 15.35
CA ASP A 12 26.29 10.49 16.65
C ASP A 12 24.84 9.97 16.64
N ALA A 13 24.17 9.97 15.49
CA ALA A 13 22.77 9.56 15.35
C ALA A 13 22.49 9.00 13.96
N LEU A 14 21.45 8.16 13.85
CA LEU A 14 21.04 7.52 12.61
C LEU A 14 19.58 7.84 12.27
N ILE A 15 19.34 8.35 11.07
CA ILE A 15 18.00 8.46 10.49
C ILE A 15 17.81 7.31 9.51
N VAL A 16 16.80 6.47 9.73
CA VAL A 16 16.50 5.30 8.92
C VAL A 16 15.22 5.54 8.13
N ILE A 17 15.29 5.46 6.80
CA ILE A 17 14.14 5.61 5.90
C ILE A 17 13.78 4.24 5.36
N GLY A 18 12.57 3.76 5.65
CA GLY A 18 12.13 2.46 5.14
C GLY A 18 10.81 1.99 5.71
N GLY A 19 10.47 0.74 5.40
CA GLY A 19 9.31 0.05 5.95
C GLY A 19 9.63 -0.73 7.23
N ASN A 20 8.76 -1.67 7.58
CA ASN A 20 8.82 -2.48 8.80
C ASN A 20 10.23 -3.06 9.08
N GLY A 21 10.84 -3.73 8.10
CA GLY A 21 12.15 -4.36 8.30
C GLY A 21 13.28 -3.38 8.66
N SER A 22 13.28 -2.19 8.04
CA SER A 22 14.28 -1.16 8.33
C SER A 22 14.09 -0.57 9.73
N LEU A 23 12.84 -0.34 10.13
CA LEU A 23 12.51 0.16 11.47
C LEU A 23 12.81 -0.88 12.56
N THR A 24 12.57 -2.17 12.30
CA THR A 24 13.02 -3.25 13.19
C THR A 24 14.53 -3.24 13.36
N GLY A 25 15.30 -3.09 12.28
CA GLY A 25 16.76 -2.98 12.36
C GLY A 25 17.22 -1.78 13.18
N ALA A 26 16.56 -0.62 13.02
CA ALA A 26 16.83 0.58 13.79
C ALA A 26 16.52 0.41 15.29
N MET A 27 15.40 -0.25 15.60
CA MET A 27 14.99 -0.59 16.95
C MET A 27 15.99 -1.51 17.64
N LEU A 28 16.41 -2.60 16.98
CA LEU A 28 17.40 -3.53 17.52
C LEU A 28 18.75 -2.86 17.76
N LEU A 29 19.21 -2.02 16.82
CA LEU A 29 20.45 -1.25 16.98
C LEU A 29 20.38 -0.30 18.18
N ALA A 30 19.24 0.36 18.36
CA ALA A 30 19.01 1.26 19.48
C ALA A 30 18.94 0.52 20.82
N GLU A 31 18.27 -0.62 20.88
CA GLU A 31 18.15 -1.44 22.10
C GLU A 31 19.49 -2.06 22.51
N GLU A 32 20.28 -2.55 21.55
CA GLU A 32 21.53 -3.27 21.85
C GLU A 32 22.69 -2.32 22.23
N TYR A 33 22.75 -1.13 21.63
CA TYR A 33 23.90 -0.22 21.75
C TYR A 33 23.58 1.16 22.33
N ASP A 34 22.34 1.42 22.73
CA ASP A 34 21.83 2.75 23.12
C ASP A 34 22.26 3.84 22.11
N PHE A 35 22.06 3.57 20.82
CA PHE A 35 22.42 4.50 19.74
C PHE A 35 21.18 5.31 19.29
N PRO A 36 21.24 6.65 19.12
CA PRO A 36 20.05 7.41 18.75
C PRO A 36 19.60 7.07 17.34
N CYS A 37 18.42 6.49 17.22
CA CYS A 37 17.80 6.16 15.94
C CYS A 37 16.47 6.89 15.78
N ILE A 38 16.24 7.48 14.60
CA ILE A 38 14.94 8.05 14.20
C ILE A 38 14.50 7.40 12.89
N GLY A 39 13.24 6.98 12.80
CA GLY A 39 12.69 6.35 11.61
C GLY A 39 11.83 7.29 10.78
N LEU A 40 11.85 7.11 9.46
CA LEU A 40 10.91 7.74 8.52
C LEU A 40 10.15 6.65 7.76
N PRO A 41 8.83 6.82 7.54
CA PRO A 41 7.98 5.82 6.93
C PRO A 41 8.17 5.76 5.41
N GLY A 42 9.19 5.06 4.94
CA GLY A 42 9.55 4.92 3.52
C GLY A 42 9.09 3.59 2.94
N THR A 43 7.83 3.49 2.56
CA THR A 43 7.25 2.28 1.93
C THR A 43 6.03 2.63 1.09
N ILE A 44 5.77 1.85 0.05
CA ILE A 44 4.58 2.00 -0.80
C ILE A 44 3.35 1.28 -0.22
N ASP A 45 3.56 0.35 0.72
CA ASP A 45 2.50 -0.55 1.21
C ASP A 45 1.50 0.17 2.13
N ASN A 46 1.90 1.32 2.68
CA ASN A 46 1.14 2.13 3.64
C ASN A 46 0.68 1.38 4.90
N ASP A 47 1.43 0.36 5.31
CA ASP A 47 1.13 -0.58 6.39
C ASP A 47 1.71 -0.18 7.76
N LEU A 48 2.54 0.87 7.81
CA LEU A 48 3.17 1.34 9.05
C LEU A 48 2.15 1.94 10.02
N TYR A 49 2.09 1.39 11.23
CA TYR A 49 1.30 1.97 12.31
C TYR A 49 1.93 3.28 12.78
N GLY A 50 1.09 4.26 13.13
CA GLY A 50 1.60 5.56 13.59
C GLY A 50 1.45 6.70 12.59
N THR A 51 1.17 6.39 11.33
CA THR A 51 1.09 7.40 10.26
C THR A 51 -0.08 7.14 9.32
N ASP A 52 -0.74 8.20 8.89
CA ASP A 52 -1.86 8.15 7.95
C ASP A 52 -1.38 7.74 6.55
N ASN A 53 -0.19 8.20 6.16
CA ASN A 53 0.44 7.90 4.87
C ASN A 53 1.94 7.64 5.05
N THR A 54 2.48 6.78 4.19
CA THR A 54 3.91 6.50 4.06
C THR A 54 4.44 7.14 2.78
N ILE A 55 5.73 7.49 2.78
CA ILE A 55 6.41 8.08 1.63
C ILE A 55 6.42 7.07 0.48
N GLY A 56 5.83 7.47 -0.64
CA GLY A 56 5.75 6.67 -1.87
C GLY A 56 4.36 6.11 -2.13
N TYR A 57 3.50 6.04 -1.11
CA TYR A 57 2.15 5.49 -1.23
C TYR A 57 1.32 6.25 -2.27
N ASP A 58 1.30 7.58 -2.20
CA ASP A 58 0.50 8.42 -3.09
C ASP A 58 1.01 8.32 -4.54
N THR A 59 2.34 8.29 -4.73
CA THR A 59 2.96 8.07 -6.04
C THR A 59 2.54 6.73 -6.62
N THR A 60 2.58 5.66 -5.82
CA THR A 60 2.17 4.33 -6.29
C THR A 60 0.69 4.29 -6.64
N LEU A 61 -0.20 4.92 -5.88
CA LEU A 61 -1.62 5.02 -6.22
C LEU A 61 -1.83 5.68 -7.59
N ASN A 62 -1.14 6.79 -7.87
CA ASN A 62 -1.20 7.45 -9.18
C ASN A 62 -0.68 6.54 -10.30
N THR A 63 0.42 5.82 -10.08
CA THR A 63 0.95 4.85 -11.06
C THR A 63 -0.05 3.73 -11.37
N ILE A 64 -0.73 3.20 -10.34
CA ILE A 64 -1.76 2.16 -10.54
C ILE A 64 -2.92 2.75 -11.34
N MET A 65 -3.42 3.93 -10.96
CA MET A 65 -4.51 4.62 -11.66
C MET A 65 -4.17 4.83 -13.14
N ASP A 66 -2.98 5.36 -13.46
CA ASP A 66 -2.50 5.56 -14.83
C ASP A 66 -2.45 4.25 -15.64
N CYS A 67 -2.11 3.14 -15.00
CA CYS A 67 -2.12 1.81 -15.62
C CYS A 67 -3.55 1.31 -15.88
N VAL A 68 -4.45 1.47 -14.90
CA VAL A 68 -5.85 1.04 -15.00
C VAL A 68 -6.57 1.82 -16.10
N ASP A 69 -6.36 3.13 -16.18
CA ASP A 69 -6.96 3.99 -17.21
C ASP A 69 -6.52 3.56 -18.63
N LYS A 70 -5.24 3.27 -18.82
CA LYS A 70 -4.72 2.74 -20.11
C LYS A 70 -5.33 1.40 -20.47
N ILE A 71 -5.54 0.52 -19.49
CA ILE A 71 -6.21 -0.77 -19.72
C ILE A 71 -7.67 -0.51 -20.12
N ARG A 72 -8.34 0.46 -19.49
CA ARG A 72 -9.74 0.81 -19.73
C ARG A 72 -10.00 1.27 -21.15
N ASP A 73 -9.10 2.07 -21.70
CA ASP A 73 -9.20 2.53 -23.09
C ASP A 73 -9.27 1.37 -24.10
N THR A 74 -8.64 0.23 -23.78
CA THR A 74 -8.65 -0.98 -24.61
C THR A 74 -9.79 -1.95 -24.30
N ALA A 75 -10.54 -1.72 -23.23
CA ALA A 75 -11.54 -2.63 -22.69
C ALA A 75 -12.94 -2.46 -23.32
N ASN A 76 -13.24 -1.30 -23.89
CA ASN A 76 -14.59 -0.92 -24.35
C ASN A 76 -15.18 -1.74 -25.51
N SER A 77 -14.39 -2.64 -26.13
CA SER A 77 -14.78 -3.38 -27.34
C SER A 77 -15.56 -4.69 -27.10
N HIS A 78 -15.46 -5.32 -25.92
CA HIS A 78 -16.05 -6.64 -25.63
C HIS A 78 -16.34 -6.82 -24.13
N GLU A 79 -17.32 -7.65 -23.77
CA GLU A 79 -17.60 -8.08 -22.38
C GLU A 79 -16.39 -8.82 -21.78
N ARG A 80 -15.52 -8.07 -21.11
CA ARG A 80 -14.24 -8.55 -20.57
C ARG A 80 -14.12 -8.27 -19.09
N ILE A 81 -13.50 -9.21 -18.38
CA ILE A 81 -13.12 -9.07 -16.97
C ILE A 81 -11.60 -8.90 -16.90
N PHE A 82 -11.15 -7.80 -16.34
CA PHE A 82 -9.74 -7.49 -16.13
C PHE A 82 -9.39 -7.66 -14.67
N PHE A 83 -8.51 -8.61 -14.35
CA PHE A 83 -7.85 -8.68 -13.06
C PHE A 83 -6.52 -7.93 -13.12
N ILE A 84 -6.36 -6.93 -12.25
CA ILE A 84 -5.17 -6.08 -12.20
C ILE A 84 -4.49 -6.31 -10.84
N GLU A 85 -3.32 -6.95 -10.85
CA GLU A 85 -2.58 -7.24 -9.62
C GLU A 85 -1.69 -6.06 -9.23
N VAL A 86 -1.87 -5.59 -8.00
CA VAL A 86 -1.13 -4.48 -7.39
C VAL A 86 -0.29 -4.97 -6.22
N MET A 87 0.79 -4.24 -5.91
CA MET A 87 1.60 -4.54 -4.73
C MET A 87 0.86 -4.18 -3.44
N GLY A 88 1.42 -4.58 -2.31
CA GLY A 88 0.88 -4.27 -0.99
C GLY A 88 1.17 -5.35 0.05
N ARG A 89 1.83 -6.45 -0.35
CA ARG A 89 2.13 -7.61 0.48
C ARG A 89 0.90 -8.09 1.26
N ASP A 90 0.89 -7.89 2.58
CA ASP A 90 -0.16 -8.35 3.49
C ASP A 90 -1.20 -7.25 3.77
N ALA A 91 -1.17 -6.15 3.01
CA ALA A 91 -2.01 -4.98 3.18
C ALA A 91 -2.75 -4.59 1.88
N GLY A 92 -4.04 -4.34 2.00
CA GLY A 92 -4.94 -4.01 0.89
C GLY A 92 -5.05 -2.52 0.57
N PHE A 93 -4.27 -1.64 1.21
CA PHE A 93 -4.43 -0.19 1.07
C PHE A 93 -4.27 0.32 -0.37
N LEU A 94 -3.35 -0.28 -1.13
CA LEU A 94 -3.14 0.06 -2.54
C LEU A 94 -4.32 -0.41 -3.38
N ALA A 95 -4.72 -1.68 -3.27
CA ALA A 95 -5.85 -2.24 -4.01
C ALA A 95 -7.15 -1.50 -3.73
N GLN A 96 -7.51 -1.27 -2.46
CA GLN A 96 -8.75 -0.60 -2.08
C GLN A 96 -8.82 0.84 -2.62
N ASN A 97 -7.79 1.65 -2.38
CA ASN A 97 -7.83 3.06 -2.77
C ASN A 97 -7.63 3.26 -4.27
N SER A 98 -6.82 2.41 -4.93
CA SER A 98 -6.70 2.46 -6.39
C SER A 98 -7.98 2.03 -7.08
N ALA A 99 -8.72 1.05 -6.54
CA ALA A 99 -10.02 0.67 -7.05
C ALA A 99 -11.02 1.82 -6.98
N ILE A 100 -11.10 2.53 -5.85
CA ILE A 100 -11.96 3.72 -5.71
C ILE A 100 -11.51 4.80 -6.71
N ALA A 101 -10.22 5.12 -6.75
CA ALA A 101 -9.68 6.21 -7.56
C ALA A 101 -9.85 5.97 -9.07
N ALA A 102 -9.62 4.74 -9.53
CA ALA A 102 -9.80 4.36 -10.92
C ALA A 102 -11.26 4.02 -11.27
N GLY A 103 -12.16 3.97 -10.29
CA GLY A 103 -13.54 3.53 -10.49
C GLY A 103 -13.62 2.09 -10.98
N ALA A 104 -12.83 1.19 -10.38
CA ALA A 104 -12.93 -0.25 -10.60
C ALA A 104 -14.16 -0.81 -9.90
N GLU A 105 -14.72 -1.89 -10.43
CA GLU A 105 -15.95 -2.48 -9.89
C GLU A 105 -15.72 -3.21 -8.57
N ALA A 106 -14.51 -3.75 -8.34
CA ALA A 106 -14.18 -4.41 -7.08
C ALA A 106 -12.69 -4.30 -6.75
N ALA A 107 -12.40 -4.47 -5.46
CA ALA A 107 -11.07 -4.68 -4.92
C ALA A 107 -11.07 -5.99 -4.12
N ILE A 108 -10.09 -6.85 -4.39
CA ILE A 108 -9.83 -8.06 -3.61
C ILE A 108 -8.65 -7.78 -2.71
N ILE A 109 -8.92 -7.74 -1.41
CA ILE A 109 -7.96 -7.35 -0.37
C ILE A 109 -7.85 -8.42 0.74
N PRO A 110 -6.68 -8.55 1.38
CA PRO A 110 -6.48 -9.53 2.44
C PRO A 110 -7.30 -9.22 3.71
N GLU A 111 -7.67 -7.96 3.94
CA GLU A 111 -8.46 -7.56 5.11
C GLU A 111 -9.95 -7.89 5.00
N ASP A 112 -10.47 -8.10 3.79
CA ASP A 112 -11.88 -8.47 3.57
C ASP A 112 -12.06 -9.98 3.66
N SER A 113 -11.86 -10.54 4.86
CA SER A 113 -12.04 -11.96 5.13
C SER A 113 -13.47 -12.30 5.52
N THR A 114 -14.45 -11.82 4.75
CA THR A 114 -15.89 -12.01 5.00
C THR A 114 -16.33 -13.49 4.92
N GLY A 115 -15.44 -14.42 4.54
CA GLY A 115 -15.72 -15.86 4.49
C GLY A 115 -16.63 -16.26 3.32
N SER A 116 -17.24 -15.29 2.65
CA SER A 116 -17.86 -15.41 1.34
C SER A 116 -16.80 -15.30 0.25
N ASP A 117 -17.07 -15.96 -0.88
CA ASP A 117 -16.22 -15.90 -2.04
C ASP A 117 -16.41 -14.52 -2.71
N GLN A 118 -15.48 -13.60 -2.46
CA GLN A 118 -15.51 -12.24 -3.01
C GLN A 118 -15.72 -12.24 -4.53
N LEU A 119 -15.22 -13.28 -5.23
CA LEU A 119 -15.43 -13.45 -6.65
C LEU A 119 -16.90 -13.72 -6.98
N ILE A 120 -17.59 -14.57 -6.23
CA ILE A 120 -19.01 -14.90 -6.46
C ILE A 120 -19.87 -13.66 -6.18
N GLU A 121 -19.66 -12.98 -5.05
CA GLU A 121 -20.39 -11.75 -4.74
C GLU A 121 -20.22 -10.70 -5.84
N PHE A 122 -18.99 -10.56 -6.34
CA PHE A 122 -18.68 -9.69 -7.46
C PHE A 122 -19.39 -10.12 -8.75
N MET A 123 -19.32 -11.40 -9.13
CA MET A 123 -19.94 -11.91 -10.36
C MET A 123 -21.47 -11.71 -10.31
N GLU A 124 -22.11 -11.94 -9.17
CA GLU A 124 -23.54 -11.71 -8.99
C GLU A 124 -23.94 -10.22 -9.09
N ARG A 125 -23.09 -9.30 -8.62
CA ARG A 125 -23.34 -7.85 -8.66
C ARG A 125 -22.99 -7.22 -10.01
N GLY A 126 -21.85 -7.59 -10.60
CA GLY A 126 -21.26 -6.99 -11.78
C GLY A 126 -21.90 -7.44 -13.09
N ILE A 127 -22.24 -8.72 -13.23
CA ILE A 127 -22.81 -9.28 -14.47
C ILE A 127 -24.25 -8.81 -14.70
N ARG A 128 -25.02 -8.54 -13.63
CA ARG A 128 -26.42 -8.11 -13.75
C ARG A 128 -26.59 -6.72 -14.35
N LYS A 129 -25.51 -5.95 -14.50
CA LYS A 129 -25.55 -4.57 -14.96
C LYS A 129 -24.86 -4.44 -16.30
N SER A 130 -25.46 -3.67 -17.20
CA SER A 130 -25.08 -3.47 -18.62
C SER A 130 -23.70 -2.81 -18.85
N LYS A 131 -22.69 -3.03 -17.99
CA LYS A 131 -21.32 -2.53 -18.19
C LYS A 131 -20.59 -3.45 -19.16
N LYS A 132 -20.01 -2.85 -20.22
CA LYS A 132 -19.31 -3.57 -21.29
C LYS A 132 -17.95 -4.13 -20.87
N SER A 133 -17.37 -3.67 -19.77
CA SER A 133 -16.08 -4.15 -19.26
C SER A 133 -16.03 -4.01 -17.75
N CYS A 134 -15.41 -4.98 -17.08
CA CYS A 134 -15.30 -5.03 -15.63
C CYS A 134 -13.84 -5.09 -15.20
N MET A 135 -13.47 -4.33 -14.19
CA MET A 135 -12.13 -4.21 -13.63
C MET A 135 -12.14 -4.59 -12.16
N VAL A 136 -11.24 -5.50 -11.81
CA VAL A 136 -11.05 -5.99 -10.46
C VAL A 136 -9.59 -5.77 -10.09
N ILE A 137 -9.36 -4.95 -9.07
CA ILE A 137 -8.01 -4.74 -8.53
C ILE A 137 -7.75 -5.81 -7.47
N VAL A 138 -6.62 -6.50 -7.55
CA VAL A 138 -6.28 -7.62 -6.65
C VAL A 138 -4.97 -7.32 -5.96
N SER A 139 -4.93 -7.38 -4.63
CA SER A 139 -3.67 -7.33 -3.88
C SER A 139 -2.80 -8.54 -4.20
N GLU A 140 -1.48 -8.32 -4.35
CA GLU A 140 -0.52 -9.40 -4.57
C GLU A 140 -0.62 -10.46 -3.45
N SER A 141 -0.69 -11.73 -3.84
CA SER A 141 -0.75 -12.83 -2.89
C SER A 141 -0.18 -14.10 -3.51
N PRO A 142 0.72 -14.83 -2.81
CA PRO A 142 1.25 -16.10 -3.31
C PRO A 142 0.18 -17.18 -3.49
N LYS A 143 -0.95 -17.07 -2.77
CA LYS A 143 -2.02 -18.09 -2.75
C LYS A 143 -3.25 -17.67 -3.54
N CYS A 144 -3.61 -16.39 -3.47
CA CYS A 144 -4.86 -15.86 -4.02
C CYS A 144 -4.60 -14.58 -4.85
N GLY A 145 -3.64 -14.63 -5.78
CA GLY A 145 -3.35 -13.50 -6.68
C GLY A 145 -4.31 -13.41 -7.88
N ALA A 146 -4.07 -12.46 -8.77
CA ALA A 146 -4.93 -12.21 -9.93
C ALA A 146 -5.06 -13.42 -10.87
N LEU A 147 -3.97 -14.18 -11.05
CA LEU A 147 -3.96 -15.40 -11.85
C LEU A 147 -4.87 -16.49 -11.26
N TYR A 148 -4.93 -16.60 -9.93
CA TYR A 148 -5.78 -17.56 -9.25
C TYR A 148 -7.26 -17.25 -9.54
N TYR A 149 -7.68 -16.00 -9.38
CA TYR A 149 -9.05 -15.59 -9.68
C TYR A 149 -9.40 -15.73 -11.15
N ALA A 150 -8.47 -15.42 -12.05
CA ALA A 150 -8.70 -15.57 -13.49
C ALA A 150 -8.89 -17.05 -13.90
N ASP A 151 -8.07 -17.96 -13.39
CA ASP A 151 -8.22 -19.40 -13.65
C ASP A 151 -9.56 -19.93 -13.11
N ARG A 152 -9.99 -19.45 -11.94
CA ARG A 152 -11.31 -19.79 -11.39
C ARG A 152 -12.46 -19.31 -12.27
N VAL A 153 -12.44 -18.04 -12.70
CA VAL A 153 -13.48 -17.51 -13.60
C VAL A 153 -13.53 -18.28 -14.92
N ASN A 154 -12.38 -18.60 -15.52
CA ASN A 154 -12.35 -19.35 -16.77
C ASN A 154 -12.95 -20.77 -16.63
N LYS A 155 -12.86 -21.38 -15.44
CA LYS A 155 -13.43 -22.70 -15.14
C LYS A 155 -14.91 -22.64 -14.81
N GLU A 156 -15.31 -21.69 -13.97
CA GLU A 156 -16.67 -21.58 -13.43
C GLU A 156 -17.61 -20.82 -14.36
N TYR A 157 -17.08 -19.87 -15.15
CA TYR A 157 -17.83 -18.98 -16.05
C TYR A 157 -17.11 -18.78 -17.40
N PRO A 158 -17.02 -19.84 -18.23
CA PRO A 158 -16.25 -19.83 -19.48
C PRO A 158 -16.77 -18.86 -20.55
N GLN A 159 -17.93 -18.26 -20.36
CA GLN A 159 -18.51 -17.27 -21.25
C GLN A 159 -17.83 -15.89 -21.18
N PHE A 160 -17.07 -15.59 -20.12
CA PHE A 160 -16.39 -14.30 -19.97
C PHE A 160 -14.96 -14.36 -20.52
N ASP A 161 -14.55 -13.34 -21.28
CA ASP A 161 -13.15 -13.17 -21.69
C ASP A 161 -12.36 -12.51 -20.56
N VAL A 162 -11.51 -13.30 -19.90
CA VAL A 162 -10.72 -12.84 -18.76
C VAL A 162 -9.31 -12.42 -19.19
N ARG A 163 -8.88 -11.26 -18.70
CA ARG A 163 -7.52 -10.74 -18.90
C ARG A 163 -6.87 -10.45 -17.56
N VAL A 164 -5.57 -10.72 -17.47
CA VAL A 164 -4.77 -10.48 -16.27
C VAL A 164 -3.65 -9.52 -16.59
N SER A 165 -3.47 -8.50 -15.75
CA SER A 165 -2.36 -7.57 -15.81
C SER A 165 -1.67 -7.52 -14.45
N ILE A 166 -0.43 -7.97 -14.38
CA ILE A 166 0.38 -7.89 -13.16
C ILE A 166 1.30 -6.68 -13.30
N LEU A 167 1.03 -5.61 -12.53
CA LEU A 167 1.80 -4.37 -12.65
C LEU A 167 3.22 -4.52 -12.09
N GLY A 168 3.38 -5.32 -11.03
CA GLY A 168 4.67 -5.60 -10.41
C GLY A 168 5.46 -4.34 -10.05
N HIS A 169 6.77 -4.35 -10.35
CA HIS A 169 7.72 -3.32 -9.89
C HIS A 169 7.56 -1.94 -10.52
N LEU A 170 6.70 -1.79 -11.55
CA LEU A 170 6.35 -0.46 -12.08
C LEU A 170 5.86 0.49 -10.97
N GLN A 171 5.19 -0.08 -9.97
CA GLN A 171 4.63 0.61 -8.81
C GLN A 171 5.67 1.22 -7.85
N ARG A 172 6.93 0.76 -7.90
CA ARG A 172 8.04 1.24 -7.05
C ARG A 172 8.90 2.31 -7.71
N GLY A 173 8.69 2.57 -8.99
CA GLY A 173 9.43 3.56 -9.78
C GLY A 173 8.59 4.79 -10.10
N GLY A 174 9.22 5.78 -10.73
CA GLY A 174 8.56 7.01 -11.17
C GLY A 174 8.97 8.24 -10.36
N ARG A 175 8.46 9.40 -10.80
CA ARG A 175 8.70 10.67 -10.11
C ARG A 175 7.72 10.78 -8.95
N PRO A 176 8.18 11.11 -7.72
CA PRO A 176 7.28 11.23 -6.59
C PRO A 176 6.26 12.34 -6.84
N SER A 177 5.02 12.10 -6.40
CA SER A 177 3.93 13.07 -6.46
C SER A 177 4.23 14.30 -5.61
N ALA A 178 3.45 15.38 -5.80
CA ALA A 178 3.59 16.57 -4.96
C ALA A 178 3.34 16.24 -3.47
N ARG A 179 2.36 15.36 -3.19
CA ARG A 179 2.02 14.96 -1.83
C ARG A 179 3.16 14.18 -1.17
N ASP A 180 3.75 13.22 -1.86
CA ASP A 180 4.88 12.45 -1.33
C ASP A 180 6.13 13.32 -1.10
N ARG A 181 6.40 14.29 -1.99
CA ARG A 181 7.50 15.26 -1.80
C ARG A 181 7.31 16.13 -0.57
N VAL A 182 6.09 16.64 -0.36
CA VAL A 182 5.75 17.44 0.82
C VAL A 182 5.82 16.58 2.08
N LEU A 183 5.23 15.38 2.06
CA LEU A 183 5.28 14.43 3.17
C LEU A 183 6.73 14.12 3.57
N ALA A 184 7.55 13.70 2.61
CA ALA A 184 8.97 13.37 2.85
C ALA A 184 9.74 14.55 3.43
N SER A 185 9.50 15.77 2.92
CA SER A 185 10.13 16.99 3.43
C SER A 185 9.72 17.28 4.88
N ARG A 186 8.42 17.16 5.18
CA ARG A 186 7.87 17.42 6.52
C ARG A 186 8.39 16.44 7.56
N VAL A 187 8.36 15.14 7.25
CA VAL A 187 8.86 14.12 8.20
C VAL A 187 10.39 14.17 8.30
N GLY A 188 11.10 14.52 7.23
CA GLY A 188 12.55 14.75 7.25
C GLY A 188 12.96 15.88 8.18
N VAL A 189 12.29 17.04 8.10
CA VAL A 189 12.49 18.14 9.06
C VAL A 189 12.09 17.69 10.46
N GLY A 190 10.96 16.99 10.61
CA GLY A 190 10.50 16.46 11.89
C GLY A 190 11.52 15.53 12.57
N ALA A 191 12.28 14.75 11.80
CA ALA A 191 13.35 13.89 12.32
C ALA A 191 14.54 14.70 12.85
N ILE A 192 14.95 15.76 12.14
CA ILE A 192 15.99 16.66 12.62
C ILE A 192 15.54 17.37 13.90
N THR A 193 14.30 17.87 13.94
CA THR A 193 13.73 18.48 15.14
C THR A 193 13.71 17.50 16.32
N ALA A 194 13.35 16.24 16.08
CA ALA A 194 13.36 15.20 17.11
C ALA A 194 14.77 15.02 17.70
N LEU A 195 15.79 14.87 16.85
CA LEU A 195 17.18 14.73 17.29
C LEU A 195 17.65 15.94 18.11
N VAL A 196 17.36 17.16 17.66
CA VAL A 196 17.72 18.40 18.39
C VAL A 196 17.03 18.47 19.76
N GLN A 197 15.82 17.93 19.88
CA GLN A 197 15.09 17.84 21.14
C GLN A 197 15.52 16.66 22.03
N GLY A 198 16.54 15.89 21.63
CA GLY A 198 17.02 14.73 22.35
C GLY A 198 16.09 13.52 22.29
N GLN A 199 15.12 13.51 21.37
CA GLN A 199 14.26 12.36 21.12
C GLN A 199 15.07 11.23 20.48
N ARG A 200 14.73 9.98 20.81
CA ARG A 200 15.40 8.77 20.32
C ARG A 200 14.35 7.66 20.18
N ASN A 201 14.60 6.73 19.26
CA ASN A 201 13.87 5.46 19.12
C ASN A 201 12.39 5.63 18.72
N VAL A 202 12.14 6.64 17.89
CA VAL A 202 10.82 6.99 17.37
C VAL A 202 10.82 7.06 15.85
N MET A 203 9.70 6.68 15.25
CA MET A 203 9.36 6.98 13.87
C MET A 203 8.62 8.32 13.82
N VAL A 204 8.99 9.18 12.86
CA VAL A 204 8.26 10.42 12.56
C VAL A 204 7.16 10.12 11.54
N GLY A 205 5.91 10.28 11.94
CA GLY A 205 4.75 10.09 11.08
C GLY A 205 3.95 11.38 10.88
N ILE A 206 2.87 11.28 10.10
CA ILE A 206 1.83 12.30 10.06
C ILE A 206 0.51 11.68 10.49
N ARG A 207 -0.19 12.31 11.43
CA ARG A 207 -1.58 11.99 11.78
C ARG A 207 -2.40 13.26 11.82
N ASN A 208 -3.58 13.25 11.19
CA ASN A 208 -4.47 14.42 11.14
C ASN A 208 -3.75 15.69 10.65
N HIS A 209 -2.87 15.55 9.66
CA HIS A 209 -2.01 16.62 9.12
C HIS A 209 -0.95 17.18 10.07
N GLU A 210 -0.75 16.61 11.25
CA GLU A 210 0.28 17.02 12.21
C GLU A 210 1.43 16.00 12.28
N ILE A 211 2.63 16.48 12.61
CA ILE A 211 3.78 15.62 12.85
C ILE A 211 3.59 14.91 14.17
N VAL A 212 3.77 13.60 14.17
CA VAL A 212 3.72 12.77 15.36
C VAL A 212 4.98 11.93 15.50
N TYR A 213 5.36 11.66 16.74
CA TYR A 213 6.47 10.78 17.09
C TYR A 213 5.91 9.50 17.67
N VAL A 214 6.24 8.38 17.04
CA VAL A 214 5.66 7.07 17.35
C VAL A 214 6.79 6.15 17.79
N PRO A 215 6.75 5.57 18.99
CA PRO A 215 7.78 4.63 19.44
C PRO A 215 7.97 3.49 18.43
N PHE A 216 9.21 3.07 18.18
CA PHE A 216 9.47 1.98 17.22
C PHE A 216 8.72 0.70 17.56
N ILE A 217 8.62 0.37 18.84
CA ILE A 217 7.89 -0.80 19.30
C ILE A 217 6.43 -0.80 18.83
N GLU A 218 5.79 0.38 18.83
CA GLU A 218 4.43 0.52 18.33
C GLU A 218 4.37 0.50 16.81
N ALA A 219 5.29 1.21 16.14
CA ALA A 219 5.33 1.31 14.69
C ALA A 219 5.54 -0.04 14.00
N VAL A 220 6.33 -0.93 14.61
CA VAL A 220 6.70 -2.24 14.06
C VAL A 220 5.73 -3.36 14.48
N GLN A 221 5.23 -3.35 15.72
CA GLN A 221 4.42 -4.46 16.23
C GLN A 221 2.92 -4.32 15.94
N LYS A 222 2.39 -3.09 15.89
CA LYS A 222 0.97 -2.88 15.64
C LYS A 222 0.69 -2.88 14.14
N ARG A 223 -0.45 -3.44 13.76
CA ARG A 223 -0.96 -3.36 12.38
C ARG A 223 -1.81 -2.12 12.21
N LYS A 224 -1.66 -1.46 11.06
CA LYS A 224 -2.60 -0.43 10.63
C LYS A 224 -3.88 -1.09 10.13
N GLY A 225 -5.03 -0.66 10.66
CA GLY A 225 -6.34 -1.15 10.21
C GLY A 225 -6.80 -0.45 8.94
N MET A 226 -7.46 -1.19 8.05
CA MET A 226 -8.19 -0.60 6.93
C MET A 226 -9.47 0.08 7.43
N ASN A 227 -9.81 1.21 6.82
CA ASN A 227 -11.05 1.94 7.10
C ASN A 227 -12.24 1.21 6.42
N PRO A 228 -13.18 0.60 7.17
CA PRO A 228 -14.30 -0.14 6.58
C PRO A 228 -15.23 0.72 5.74
N GLN A 229 -15.33 2.02 6.04
CA GLN A 229 -16.13 2.94 5.25
C GLN A 229 -15.60 3.07 3.82
N LEU A 230 -14.29 2.91 3.58
CA LEU A 230 -13.75 2.91 2.21
C LEU A 230 -14.19 1.68 1.42
N ILE A 231 -14.34 0.52 2.07
CA ILE A 231 -14.88 -0.70 1.45
C ILE A 231 -16.34 -0.46 1.06
N GLN A 232 -17.13 0.15 1.95
CA GLN A 232 -18.51 0.52 1.66
C GLN A 232 -18.62 1.52 0.51
N VAL A 233 -17.78 2.56 0.48
CA VAL A 233 -17.74 3.55 -0.61
C VAL A 233 -17.51 2.86 -1.96
N LEU A 234 -16.56 1.93 -2.05
CA LEU A 234 -16.34 1.18 -3.28
C LEU A 234 -17.61 0.39 -3.68
N ASN A 235 -18.21 -0.33 -2.74
CA ASN A 235 -19.44 -1.10 -3.00
C ASN A 235 -20.62 -0.23 -3.50
N GLU A 236 -20.74 1.01 -3.02
CA GLU A 236 -21.79 1.94 -3.44
C GLU A 236 -21.49 2.61 -4.79
N LEU A 237 -20.22 2.92 -5.09
CA LEU A 237 -19.81 3.54 -6.35
C LEU A 237 -19.75 2.55 -7.52
N SER A 238 -19.50 1.28 -7.23
CA SER A 238 -19.44 0.20 -8.21
C SER A 238 -20.82 -0.25 -8.73
N ILE A 239 -21.88 0.48 -8.37
CA ILE A 239 -23.25 0.25 -8.84
C ILE A 239 -23.38 0.55 -10.34
#